data_AF-A0AA36UUN3-F1
#
_entry.id   AF-A0AA36UUN3-F1
#
_cell.length_a   1.000
_cell.length_b   1.000
_cell.length_c   1.000
_cell.angle_alpha   90.00
_cell.angle_beta   90.00
_cell.angle_gamma   90.00
#
_symmetry.space_group_name_H-M   'P 1'
#
loop_
_entity.id
_entity.type
_entity.pdbx_description
1 polymer ?
#
loop_
_entity_poly.entity_id
_entity_poly.type
_entity_poly.pdbx_seq_one_letter_code
_entity_poly.pdbx_strand_id
1 'polypeptide(L)'
;MTLQTSRKQVPVSAERLSKLAPNWSYANNILNFGCGKFPDLTEECLTNCHKHSMTVTHFDPSSKAKGVVSNIAEIDSSKRRFCVMLCANVLNMHKDLDAAIADMAKIDFDCAVIQIYEGNRSGKGRKTRDGYQRNEPVSAYLPILTSNFHKFDVTLHRSDKCITIVKGRKYYELDDLED
;
A
#
# COMPACT_ATOMS: atom_id res chain seq x y z
N MET A 1 -6.57 -14.89 2.97
CA MET A 1 -5.61 -15.23 4.04
C MET A 1 -5.19 -13.90 4.64
N THR A 2 -5.55 -13.62 5.90
CA THR A 2 -5.27 -12.31 6.52
C THR A 2 -3.77 -12.09 6.63
N LEU A 3 -3.32 -10.88 6.32
CA LEU A 3 -1.92 -10.50 6.41
C LEU A 3 -1.42 -10.61 7.86
N GLN A 4 -0.43 -11.48 8.07
CA GLN A 4 0.25 -11.65 9.35
C GLN A 4 1.39 -10.63 9.46
N THR A 5 1.04 -9.34 9.47
CA THR A 5 1.99 -8.26 9.77
C THR A 5 2.44 -8.41 11.22
N SER A 6 3.76 -8.44 11.48
CA SER A 6 4.23 -8.50 12.86
C SER A 6 3.98 -7.16 13.56
N ARG A 7 3.63 -7.18 14.86
CA ARG A 7 3.38 -5.95 15.64
C ARG A 7 4.54 -4.94 15.58
N LYS A 8 5.78 -5.44 15.47
CA LYS A 8 7.00 -4.61 15.37
C LYS A 8 7.18 -3.92 14.01
N GLN A 9 6.54 -4.43 12.95
CA GLN A 9 6.63 -3.82 11.63
C GLN A 9 5.71 -2.61 11.50
N VAL A 10 4.61 -2.56 12.26
CA VAL A 10 3.59 -1.50 12.14
C VAL A 10 4.18 -0.09 12.31
N PRO A 11 4.98 0.22 13.34
CA PRO A 11 5.58 1.56 13.48
C PRO A 11 6.52 1.91 12.33
N VAL A 12 7.30 0.92 11.85
CA VAL A 12 8.23 1.12 10.73
C VAL A 12 7.47 1.45 9.45
N SER A 13 6.35 0.76 9.18
CA SER A 13 5.51 1.02 8.02
C SER A 13 4.91 2.43 8.04
N ALA A 14 4.42 2.89 9.21
CA ALA A 14 3.91 4.24 9.40
C ALA A 14 5.01 5.30 9.18
N GLU A 15 6.21 5.08 9.72
CA GLU A 15 7.37 5.96 9.50
C GLU A 15 7.79 6.01 8.03
N ARG A 16 7.78 4.88 7.30
CA ARG A 16 8.09 4.88 5.86
C ARG A 16 7.08 5.69 5.07
N LEU A 17 5.80 5.59 5.43
CA LEU A 17 4.77 6.38 4.79
C LEU A 17 5.00 7.88 5.02
N SER A 18 5.20 8.29 6.28
CA SER A 18 5.40 9.71 6.61
C SER A 18 6.65 10.31 5.95
N LYS A 19 7.69 9.51 5.78
CA LYS A 19 8.94 9.90 5.11
C LYS A 19 8.80 10.00 3.59
N LEU A 20 8.07 9.08 2.96
CA LEU A 20 8.12 8.88 1.50
C LEU A 20 6.91 9.44 0.75
N ALA A 21 5.77 9.66 1.42
CA ALA A 21 4.62 10.27 0.79
C ALA A 21 4.81 11.79 0.70
N PRO A 22 4.91 12.39 -0.51
CA PRO A 22 5.23 13.81 -0.68
C PRO A 22 4.12 14.72 -0.14
N ASN A 23 2.89 14.23 -0.12
CA ASN A 23 1.71 14.91 0.38
C ASN A 23 1.41 14.63 1.86
N TRP A 24 2.30 13.95 2.59
CA TRP A 24 2.03 13.53 3.97
C TRP A 24 1.66 14.68 4.89
N SER A 25 2.27 15.86 4.74
CA SER A 25 2.03 17.00 5.63
C SER A 25 0.61 17.56 5.56
N TYR A 26 -0.16 17.24 4.51
CA TYR A 26 -1.54 17.70 4.32
C TYR A 26 -2.51 16.54 4.00
N ALA A 27 -2.08 15.29 4.16
CA ALA A 27 -2.89 14.11 3.90
C ALA A 27 -4.00 13.96 4.96
N ASN A 28 -5.26 13.98 4.54
CA ASN A 28 -6.41 13.87 5.45
C ASN A 28 -7.16 12.53 5.35
N ASN A 29 -7.06 11.84 4.21
CA ASN A 29 -7.70 10.54 3.97
C ASN A 29 -6.64 9.50 3.62
N ILE A 30 -6.40 8.55 4.52
CA ILE A 30 -5.38 7.52 4.38
C ILE A 30 -6.06 6.17 4.18
N LEU A 31 -5.60 5.39 3.20
CA LEU A 31 -5.99 4.00 3.06
C LEU A 31 -4.88 3.09 3.60
N ASN A 32 -5.21 2.23 4.56
CA ASN A 32 -4.35 1.12 4.98
C ASN A 32 -4.76 -0.15 4.23
N PHE A 33 -4.13 -0.38 3.08
CA PHE A 33 -4.40 -1.48 2.16
C PHE A 33 -3.71 -2.76 2.62
N GLY A 34 -4.48 -3.84 2.77
CA GLY A 34 -4.02 -5.07 3.38
C GLY A 34 -3.63 -4.87 4.84
N CYS A 35 -4.52 -4.27 5.64
CA CYS A 35 -4.21 -3.84 7.01
C CYS A 35 -3.77 -4.97 7.96
N GLY A 36 -4.10 -6.22 7.63
CA GLY A 36 -3.71 -7.39 8.40
C GLY A 36 -4.27 -7.40 9.82
N LYS A 37 -3.51 -7.97 10.75
CA LYS A 37 -3.96 -8.24 12.13
C LYS A 37 -4.06 -7.02 13.04
N PHE A 38 -3.35 -5.92 12.72
CA PHE A 38 -3.19 -4.79 13.63
C PHE A 38 -3.62 -3.45 13.01
N PRO A 39 -4.87 -3.32 12.51
CA PRO A 39 -5.37 -2.07 11.92
C PRO A 39 -5.31 -0.90 12.92
N ASP A 40 -5.85 -1.08 14.12
CA ASP A 40 -5.91 -0.03 15.17
C ASP A 40 -4.52 0.50 15.56
N LEU A 41 -3.54 -0.40 15.70
CA LEU A 41 -2.16 0.00 16.00
C LEU A 41 -1.54 0.77 14.82
N THR A 42 -1.92 0.42 13.59
CA THR A 42 -1.44 1.14 12.40
C THR A 42 -2.03 2.53 12.37
N GLU A 43 -3.32 2.68 12.66
CA GLU A 43 -3.99 3.98 12.79
C GLU A 43 -3.38 4.83 13.90
N GLU A 44 -3.12 4.25 15.08
CA GLU A 44 -2.44 4.94 16.19
C GLU A 44 -1.06 5.46 15.77
N CYS A 45 -0.25 4.62 15.11
CA CYS A 45 1.07 5.01 14.63
C CYS A 45 1.00 6.10 13.56
N LEU A 46 0.09 5.99 12.59
CA LEU A 46 -0.11 7.00 11.55
C LEU A 46 -0.53 8.35 12.15
N THR A 47 -1.47 8.31 13.10
CA THR A 47 -1.95 9.50 13.82
C THR A 47 -0.82 10.16 14.60
N ASN A 48 -0.02 9.40 15.35
CA ASN A 48 1.10 9.93 16.11
C ASN A 48 2.21 10.53 15.22
N CYS A 49 2.39 10.01 14.01
CA CYS A 49 3.34 10.54 13.03
C CYS A 49 2.82 11.76 12.25
N HIS A 50 1.56 12.14 12.44
CA HIS A 50 0.91 13.20 11.70
C HIS A 50 0.47 14.32 12.63
N LYS A 51 0.61 15.57 12.17
CA LYS A 51 0.38 16.76 13.00
C LYS A 51 -1.00 17.39 12.78
N HIS A 52 -1.85 16.76 11.97
CA HIS A 52 -3.16 17.26 11.58
C HIS A 52 -4.24 16.20 11.78
N SER A 53 -5.51 16.59 11.63
CA SER A 53 -6.63 15.65 11.66
C SER A 53 -6.60 14.79 10.39
N MET A 54 -6.70 13.48 10.56
CA MET A 54 -6.80 12.52 9.46
C MET A 54 -7.89 11.49 9.74
N THR A 55 -8.30 10.77 8.69
CA THR A 55 -9.08 9.54 8.78
C THR A 55 -8.30 8.40 8.15
N VAL A 56 -8.34 7.22 8.79
CA VAL A 56 -7.73 6.00 8.25
C VAL A 56 -8.84 5.03 7.89
N THR A 57 -8.91 4.64 6.62
CA THR A 57 -9.77 3.53 6.17
C THR A 57 -8.93 2.26 6.12
N HIS A 58 -9.40 1.19 6.74
CA HIS A 58 -8.73 -0.10 6.72
C HIS A 58 -9.36 -1.02 5.68
N PHE A 59 -8.55 -1.59 4.80
CA PHE A 59 -8.99 -2.55 3.80
C PHE A 59 -8.19 -3.84 3.92
N ASP A 60 -8.86 -4.99 4.01
CA ASP A 60 -8.26 -6.30 3.85
C ASP A 60 -9.37 -7.28 3.42
N PRO A 61 -9.31 -7.85 2.21
CA PRO A 61 -10.38 -8.69 1.67
C PRO A 61 -10.57 -10.01 2.43
N SER A 62 -9.65 -10.33 3.33
CA SER A 62 -9.68 -11.54 4.14
C SER A 62 -9.83 -11.27 5.63
N SER A 63 -10.00 -10.01 6.03
CA SER A 63 -10.31 -9.66 7.41
C SER A 63 -11.77 -9.94 7.73
N LYS A 64 -12.01 -10.29 8.99
CA LYS A 64 -13.35 -10.38 9.61
C LYS A 64 -13.49 -9.39 10.77
N ALA A 65 -12.51 -8.51 10.95
CA ALA A 65 -12.52 -7.52 12.01
C ALA A 65 -13.56 -6.44 11.71
N LYS A 66 -14.26 -5.99 12.75
CA LYS A 66 -15.19 -4.87 12.66
C LYS A 66 -14.41 -3.60 12.29
N GLY A 67 -14.96 -2.78 11.38
CA GLY A 67 -14.31 -1.54 10.93
C GLY A 67 -13.27 -1.72 9.82
N VAL A 68 -13.04 -2.96 9.36
CA VAL A 68 -12.22 -3.25 8.18
C VAL A 68 -13.11 -3.54 6.99
N VAL A 69 -12.91 -2.80 5.90
CA VAL A 69 -13.58 -3.04 4.62
C VAL A 69 -13.00 -4.30 3.99
N SER A 70 -13.84 -5.26 3.63
CA SER A 70 -13.43 -6.53 3.03
C SER A 70 -13.79 -6.65 1.55
N ASN A 71 -14.59 -5.72 1.02
CA ASN A 71 -14.91 -5.65 -0.40
C ASN A 71 -14.46 -4.32 -0.97
N ILE A 72 -13.58 -4.36 -1.97
CA ILE A 72 -13.03 -3.15 -2.60
C ILE A 72 -14.13 -2.28 -3.23
N ALA A 73 -15.24 -2.89 -3.68
CA ALA A 73 -16.37 -2.16 -4.25
C ALA A 73 -17.11 -1.26 -3.23
N GLU A 74 -16.91 -1.47 -1.93
CA GLU A 74 -17.43 -0.59 -0.88
C GLU A 74 -16.59 0.69 -0.72
N ILE A 75 -15.37 0.68 -1.26
CA ILE A 75 -14.50 1.86 -1.35
C ILE A 75 -14.91 2.62 -2.61
N ASP A 76 -15.92 3.46 -2.48
CA ASP A 76 -16.45 4.28 -3.56
C ASP A 76 -15.46 5.39 -3.94
N SER A 77 -14.73 5.19 -5.04
CA SER A 77 -13.75 6.13 -5.58
C SER A 77 -14.36 7.48 -5.99
N SER A 78 -15.65 7.52 -6.32
CA SER A 78 -16.37 8.77 -6.63
C SER A 78 -16.69 9.61 -5.40
N LYS A 79 -16.70 8.99 -4.20
CA LYS A 79 -17.03 9.66 -2.94
C LYS A 79 -15.82 9.87 -2.04
N ARG A 80 -14.74 9.12 -2.25
CA ARG A 80 -13.58 9.15 -1.37
C ARG A 80 -12.28 8.92 -2.15
N ARG A 81 -11.61 10.03 -2.43
CA ARG A 81 -10.21 10.06 -2.85
C ARG A 81 -9.29 9.97 -1.64
N PHE A 82 -8.27 9.11 -1.72
CA PHE A 82 -7.26 8.97 -0.68
C PHE A 82 -6.03 9.83 -1.00
N CYS A 83 -5.57 10.62 -0.03
CA CYS A 83 -4.31 11.31 -0.19
C CYS A 83 -3.16 10.29 -0.24
N VAL A 84 -3.16 9.33 0.67
CA VAL A 84 -2.08 8.34 0.75
C VAL A 84 -2.63 6.93 0.96
N MET A 85 -2.10 5.97 0.21
CA MET A 85 -2.28 4.55 0.45
C MET A 85 -1.01 3.96 1.08
N LEU A 86 -1.15 3.32 2.24
CA LEU A 86 -0.15 2.41 2.79
C LEU A 86 -0.43 0.99 2.29
N CYS A 87 0.53 0.38 1.60
CA CYS A 87 0.49 -1.04 1.23
C CYS A 87 1.69 -1.74 1.87
N ALA A 88 1.52 -2.15 3.13
CA ALA A 88 2.62 -2.65 3.95
C ALA A 88 2.76 -4.17 3.87
N ASN A 89 3.77 -4.65 3.14
CA ASN A 89 4.13 -6.07 3.03
C ASN A 89 2.99 -6.97 2.48
N VAL A 90 2.10 -6.37 1.69
CA VAL A 90 0.97 -7.08 1.07
C VAL A 90 1.47 -7.92 -0.09
N LEU A 91 2.12 -7.29 -1.07
CA LEU A 91 2.48 -7.93 -2.34
C LEU A 91 3.41 -9.15 -2.14
N ASN A 92 4.32 -9.12 -1.16
CA ASN A 92 5.20 -10.26 -0.90
C ASN A 92 4.48 -11.49 -0.34
N MET A 93 3.21 -11.39 0.04
CA MET A 93 2.40 -12.49 0.57
C MET A 93 1.50 -13.13 -0.48
N HIS A 94 1.47 -12.57 -1.70
CA HIS A 94 0.64 -13.05 -2.80
C HIS A 94 1.47 -13.87 -3.79
N LYS A 95 0.98 -15.09 -4.10
CA LYS A 95 1.54 -15.89 -5.21
C LYS A 95 1.29 -15.22 -6.55
N ASP A 96 0.08 -14.72 -6.71
CA ASP A 96 -0.39 -13.97 -7.86
C ASP A 96 -0.53 -12.50 -7.45
N LEU A 97 0.33 -11.65 -8.01
CA LEU A 97 0.34 -10.22 -7.74
C LEU A 97 -0.79 -9.49 -8.46
N ASP A 98 -1.29 -10.04 -9.57
CA ASP A 98 -2.19 -9.34 -10.48
C ASP A 98 -3.50 -8.98 -9.78
N ALA A 99 -4.07 -9.90 -9.00
CA ALA A 99 -5.30 -9.62 -8.26
C ALA A 99 -5.14 -8.47 -7.25
N ALA A 100 -4.05 -8.45 -6.48
CA ALA A 100 -3.81 -7.41 -5.49
C ALA A 100 -3.54 -6.05 -6.15
N ILE A 101 -2.76 -6.05 -7.24
CA ILE A 101 -2.47 -4.83 -8.02
C ILE A 101 -3.73 -4.31 -8.71
N ALA A 102 -4.58 -5.19 -9.24
CA ALA A 102 -5.86 -4.82 -9.84
C ALA A 102 -6.81 -4.18 -8.81
N ASP A 103 -6.83 -4.68 -7.58
CA ASP A 103 -7.61 -4.04 -6.51
C ASP A 103 -7.03 -2.68 -6.10
N MET A 104 -5.69 -2.54 -6.06
CA MET A 104 -5.05 -1.24 -5.84
C MET A 104 -5.40 -0.24 -6.96
N ALA A 105 -5.44 -0.68 -8.21
CA ALA A 105 -5.72 0.18 -9.37
C ALA A 105 -7.17 0.69 -9.44
N LYS A 106 -8.11 0.06 -8.72
CA LYS A 106 -9.51 0.54 -8.61
C LYS A 106 -9.66 1.70 -7.63
N ILE A 107 -8.67 1.93 -6.78
CA ILE A 107 -8.73 2.96 -5.73
C ILE A 107 -8.20 4.28 -6.30
N ASP A 108 -8.93 5.36 -6.06
CA ASP A 108 -8.44 6.70 -6.36
C ASP A 108 -7.52 7.21 -5.23
N PHE A 109 -6.22 7.38 -5.54
CA PHE A 109 -5.22 7.87 -4.60
C PHE A 109 -4.20 8.84 -5.23
N ASP A 110 -3.64 9.75 -4.44
CA ASP A 110 -2.56 10.65 -4.91
C ASP A 110 -1.17 10.02 -4.82
N CYS A 111 -0.93 9.28 -3.74
CA CYS A 111 0.32 8.59 -3.50
C CYS A 111 0.06 7.21 -2.88
N ALA A 112 0.74 6.17 -3.34
CA ALA A 112 0.86 4.91 -2.64
C ALA A 112 2.31 4.69 -2.19
N VAL A 113 2.48 4.27 -0.94
CA VAL A 113 3.75 3.81 -0.38
C VAL A 113 3.66 2.30 -0.16
N ILE A 114 4.37 1.55 -0.99
CA ILE A 114 4.38 0.09 -0.99
C ILE A 114 5.65 -0.38 -0.29
N GLN A 115 5.53 -0.98 0.89
CA GLN A 115 6.65 -1.58 1.60
C GLN A 115 6.74 -3.07 1.25
N ILE A 116 7.94 -3.58 0.97
CA ILE A 116 8.17 -4.99 0.66
C ILE A 116 9.03 -5.65 1.73
N TYR A 117 8.52 -6.72 2.33
CA TYR A 117 9.32 -7.63 3.15
C TYR A 117 10.02 -8.65 2.25
N GLU A 118 11.33 -8.46 2.07
CA GLU A 118 12.15 -9.29 1.16
C GLU A 118 12.48 -10.69 1.71
N GLY A 119 12.10 -10.99 2.95
CA GLY A 119 12.39 -12.28 3.60
C GLY A 119 13.88 -12.65 3.54
N ASN A 120 14.17 -13.83 2.99
CA ASN A 120 15.55 -14.31 2.81
C ASN A 120 16.20 -13.90 1.48
N ARG A 121 15.53 -13.09 0.66
CA ARG A 121 16.03 -12.57 -0.64
C ARG A 121 16.40 -13.64 -1.68
N SER A 122 15.93 -14.88 -1.52
CA SER A 122 16.22 -15.96 -2.47
C SER A 122 15.54 -15.80 -3.83
N GLY A 123 14.53 -14.94 -3.93
CA GLY A 123 13.62 -14.87 -5.08
C GLY A 123 12.71 -16.09 -5.22
N LYS A 124 12.76 -17.04 -4.27
CA LYS A 124 11.98 -18.27 -4.32
C LYS A 124 10.84 -18.21 -3.31
N GLY A 125 9.62 -18.18 -3.84
CA GLY A 125 8.42 -18.19 -3.04
C GLY A 125 8.27 -19.47 -2.23
N ARG A 126 7.95 -19.36 -0.94
CA ARG A 126 7.77 -20.52 -0.05
C ARG A 126 6.65 -20.30 0.96
N LYS A 127 6.05 -21.41 1.42
CA LYS A 127 5.15 -21.39 2.58
C LYS A 127 6.00 -21.28 3.85
N THR A 128 5.67 -20.32 4.70
CA THR A 128 6.22 -20.17 6.05
C THR A 128 5.14 -20.54 7.07
N ARG A 129 5.51 -20.56 8.36
CA ARG A 129 4.53 -20.74 9.44
C ARG A 129 3.39 -19.71 9.36
N ASP A 130 3.73 -18.48 8.95
CA ASP A 130 2.85 -17.32 9.03
C ASP A 130 2.22 -16.96 7.66
N GLY A 131 2.37 -17.83 6.64
CA GLY A 131 1.80 -17.64 5.31
C GLY A 131 2.81 -17.82 4.18
N TYR A 132 2.36 -17.63 2.94
CA TYR A 132 3.26 -17.63 1.77
C TYR A 132 4.10 -16.36 1.75
N GLN A 133 5.38 -16.47 1.36
CA GLN A 133 6.27 -15.33 1.15
C GLN A 133 7.04 -15.52 -0.15
N ARG A 134 7.07 -14.50 -1.01
CA ARG A 134 7.82 -14.49 -2.29
C ARG A 134 9.34 -14.50 -2.10
N ASN A 135 9.85 -13.88 -1.03
CA ASN A 135 11.28 -13.66 -0.77
C ASN A 135 12.04 -12.96 -1.90
N GLU A 136 11.34 -12.16 -2.70
CA GLU A 136 11.94 -11.37 -3.77
C GLU A 136 12.46 -10.03 -3.23
N PRO A 137 13.54 -9.49 -3.79
CA PRO A 137 13.96 -8.13 -3.48
C PRO A 137 12.90 -7.12 -3.95
N VAL A 138 12.83 -5.96 -3.31
CA VAL A 138 11.85 -4.90 -3.66
C VAL A 138 11.90 -4.51 -5.13
N SER A 139 13.09 -4.55 -5.75
CA SER A 139 13.25 -4.22 -7.18
C SER A 139 12.54 -5.18 -8.13
N ALA A 140 12.22 -6.40 -7.71
CA ALA A 140 11.50 -7.37 -8.54
C ALA A 140 10.05 -6.95 -8.82
N TYR A 141 9.46 -6.10 -7.96
CA TYR A 141 8.09 -5.61 -8.09
C TYR A 141 7.99 -4.38 -9.00
N LEU A 142 9.12 -3.73 -9.30
CA LEU A 142 9.13 -2.48 -10.06
C LEU A 142 8.55 -2.65 -11.48
N PRO A 143 8.90 -3.68 -12.29
CA PRO A 143 8.36 -3.81 -13.64
C PRO A 143 6.84 -3.95 -13.68
N ILE A 144 6.27 -4.81 -12.83
CA ILE A 144 4.82 -5.06 -12.82
C ILE A 144 4.04 -3.84 -12.33
N LEU A 145 4.56 -3.12 -11.32
CA LEU A 145 3.95 -1.89 -10.84
C LEU A 145 4.06 -0.76 -11.87
N THR A 146 5.19 -0.65 -12.57
CA THR A 146 5.37 0.34 -13.65
C THR A 146 4.40 0.07 -14.81
N SER A 147 4.18 -1.19 -15.17
CA SER A 147 3.24 -1.57 -16.22
C SER A 147 1.79 -1.25 -15.85
N ASN A 148 1.36 -1.60 -14.63
CA ASN A 148 -0.02 -1.40 -14.20
C ASN A 148 -0.34 0.07 -13.86
N PHE A 149 0.65 0.82 -13.39
CA PHE A 149 0.52 2.23 -13.04
C PHE A 149 1.30 3.13 -13.99
N HIS A 150 1.25 2.82 -15.30
CA HIS A 150 2.07 3.49 -16.32
C HIS A 150 1.82 5.01 -16.46
N LYS A 151 0.66 5.51 -16.01
CA LYS A 151 0.34 6.95 -15.95
C LYS A 151 0.97 7.67 -14.74
N PHE A 152 1.41 6.92 -13.72
CA PHE A 152 1.95 7.45 -12.47
C PHE A 152 3.49 7.47 -12.49
N ASP A 153 4.07 8.28 -11.61
CA ASP A 153 5.50 8.25 -11.34
C ASP A 153 5.80 7.12 -10.34
N VAL A 154 6.44 6.05 -10.83
CA VAL A 154 6.81 4.88 -10.02
C VAL A 154 8.29 4.94 -9.66
N THR A 155 8.59 5.09 -8.36
CA THR A 155 9.96 5.29 -7.86
C THR A 155 10.37 4.20 -6.86
N LEU A 156 11.56 3.65 -7.04
CA LEU A 156 12.15 2.63 -6.16
C LEU A 156 13.04 3.27 -5.07
N HIS A 157 12.69 3.03 -3.81
CA HIS A 157 13.47 3.45 -2.64
C HIS A 157 14.17 2.24 -2.00
N ARG A 158 15.32 1.86 -2.55
CA ARG A 158 16.04 0.62 -2.16
C ARG A 158 16.42 0.56 -0.67
N SER A 159 16.89 1.67 -0.11
CA SER A 159 17.27 1.79 1.31
C SER A 159 16.12 1.52 2.26
N ASP A 160 14.92 1.95 1.88
CA ASP A 160 13.72 1.88 2.69
C ASP A 160 12.90 0.62 2.40
N LYS A 161 13.29 -0.15 1.36
CA LYS A 161 12.57 -1.31 0.82
C LYS A 161 11.14 -0.97 0.42
N CYS A 162 10.99 0.20 -0.19
CA CYS A 162 9.70 0.72 -0.63
C CYS A 162 9.69 1.04 -2.12
N ILE A 163 8.48 1.06 -2.69
CA ILE A 163 8.17 1.68 -3.98
C ILE A 163 7.10 2.72 -3.73
N THR A 164 7.25 3.91 -4.31
CA THR A 164 6.20 4.93 -4.32
C THR A 164 5.56 5.02 -5.69
N ILE A 165 4.24 5.19 -5.73
CA ILE A 165 3.46 5.45 -6.93
C ILE A 165 2.75 6.78 -6.72
N VAL A 166 3.04 7.79 -7.53
CA VAL A 166 2.58 9.16 -7.28
C VAL A 166 1.89 9.72 -8.52
N LYS A 167 0.74 10.38 -8.34
CA LYS A 167 0.12 11.20 -9.37
C LYS A 167 1.01 12.43 -9.61
N GLY A 168 1.78 12.37 -10.69
CA GLY A 168 2.61 13.46 -11.16
C GLY A 168 2.04 14.14 -12.39
N ARG A 169 2.85 15.00 -13.01
CA ARG A 169 2.47 15.77 -14.20
C ARG A 169 1.96 14.87 -15.34
N LYS A 170 2.65 13.76 -15.59
CA LYS A 170 2.28 12.77 -16.62
C LYS A 170 0.86 12.22 -16.44
N TYR A 171 0.42 12.04 -15.19
CA TYR A 171 -0.92 11.51 -14.89
C TYR A 171 -1.99 12.44 -15.45
N TYR A 172 -1.89 13.74 -15.11
CA TYR A 172 -2.85 14.75 -15.52
C TYR A 172 -2.80 15.05 -17.02
N GLU A 173 -1.60 15.06 -17.63
CA GLU A 173 -1.46 15.26 -19.08
C GLU A 173 -2.10 14.15 -19.92
N LEU A 174 -2.16 12.91 -19.40
CA LEU A 174 -2.81 11.79 -20.08
C LEU A 174 -4.31 11.68 -19.76
N ASP A 175 -4.75 12.19 -18.62
CA ASP A 175 -6.18 12.29 -18.26
C ASP A 175 -6.87 13.27 -19.24
N ASP A 176 -6.27 14.44 -19.46
CA ASP A 176 -6.79 15.48 -20.36
C ASP A 176 -6.88 15.06 -21.85
N LEU A 177 -6.27 13.94 -22.23
CA LEU A 177 -6.29 13.40 -23.60
C LEU A 177 -7.29 12.25 -23.79
N GLU A 178 -7.83 11.70 -22.71
CA GLU A 178 -8.77 10.57 -22.72
C GLU A 178 -10.22 10.98 -22.42
N ASP A 179 -10.46 12.26 -22.10
CA ASP A 179 -11.78 12.92 -22.03
C ASP A 179 -12.21 13.56 -23.37
#